data_AF-A0A2V9KFJ6-F1
#
_entry.id   AF-A0A2V9KFJ6-F1
#
_cell.length_a   1.000
_cell.length_b   1.000
_cell.length_c   1.000
_cell.angle_alpha   90.00
_cell.angle_beta   90.00
_cell.angle_gamma   90.00
#
_symmetry.space_group_name_H-M   'P 1'
#
loop_
_entity.id
_entity.type
_entity.pdbx_description
1 polymer ?
#
loop_
_entity_poly.entity_id
_entity_poly.type
_entity_poly.pdbx_seq_one_letter_code
_entity_poly.pdbx_strand_id
1 'polypeptide(L)'
;MAEFVCKLGTGTGRVLHETRQAVSEDELRRHLSAEGYYVFSVAPRRAIKVRLSGGGPQRIPADEFLIFNQQFMTLSKSGLPLQKSLE
;
A
#
# COMPACT_ATOMS: atom_id res chain seq x y z
N MET A 1 -6.23 25.56 -5.35
CA MET A 1 -5.74 24.56 -4.39
C MET A 1 -5.68 23.19 -5.05
N ALA A 2 -4.64 22.41 -4.74
CA ALA A 2 -4.50 21.05 -5.21
C ALA A 2 -5.02 20.08 -4.14
N GLU A 3 -5.53 18.94 -4.60
CA GLU A 3 -6.06 17.90 -3.74
C GLU A 3 -5.01 16.78 -3.63
N PHE A 4 -4.70 16.39 -2.40
CA PHE A 4 -3.67 15.41 -2.07
C PHE A 4 -4.29 14.27 -1.28
N VAL A 5 -3.93 13.04 -1.62
CA VAL A 5 -4.26 11.89 -0.77
C VAL A 5 -3.07 11.62 0.12
N CYS A 6 -3.35 11.51 1.41
CA CYS A 6 -2.39 11.34 2.47
C CYS A 6 -2.63 9.97 3.12
N LYS A 7 -1.54 9.22 3.31
CA LYS A 7 -1.51 8.03 4.16
C LYS A 7 -0.81 8.41 5.47
N LEU A 8 -1.57 8.37 6.56
CA LEU A 8 -1.17 8.91 7.85
C LEU A 8 -1.22 7.83 8.93
N GLY A 9 -0.22 7.79 9.80
CA GLY A 9 -0.21 7.00 11.02
C GLY A 9 -0.64 7.86 12.19
N THR A 10 -1.56 7.35 13.00
CA THR A 10 -1.91 7.96 14.29
C THR A 10 -0.99 7.43 15.38
N GLY A 11 -0.83 8.19 16.48
CA GLY A 11 -0.11 7.71 17.67
C GLY A 11 -0.73 6.46 18.31
N THR A 12 -1.98 6.12 17.96
CA THR A 12 -2.67 4.89 18.37
C THR A 12 -2.36 3.68 17.47
N GLY A 13 -1.46 3.83 16.49
CA GLY A 13 -1.05 2.76 15.58
C GLY A 13 -2.02 2.48 14.42
N ARG A 14 -3.00 3.35 14.19
CA ARG A 14 -3.93 3.22 13.05
C ARG A 14 -3.38 3.92 11.83
N VAL A 15 -3.70 3.39 10.65
CA VAL A 15 -3.37 4.02 9.37
C VAL A 15 -4.64 4.61 8.75
N LEU A 16 -4.61 5.91 8.49
CA LEU A 16 -5.70 6.67 7.89
C LEU A 16 -5.35 7.04 6.46
N HIS A 17 -6.32 6.91 5.56
CA HIS A 17 -6.24 7.41 4.20
C HIS A 17 -7.23 8.57 4.08
N GLU A 18 -6.72 9.78 3.95
CA GLU A 18 -7.56 10.98 3.85
C GLU A 18 -7.14 11.86 2.68
N THR A 19 -8.11 12.57 2.11
CA THR A 19 -7.85 13.52 1.04
C THR A 19 -7.94 14.94 1.58
N ARG A 20 -6.88 15.72 1.43
CA ARG A 20 -6.76 17.10 1.93
C ARG A 20 -6.46 18.07 0.80
N GLN A 21 -6.92 19.31 0.93
CA GLN A 21 -6.60 20.38 -0.01
C GLN A 21 -5.47 21.24 0.53
N ALA A 22 -4.44 21.49 -0.28
CA ALA A 22 -3.31 22.33 0.09
C ALA A 22 -2.76 23.08 -1.14
N VAL A 23 -1.89 24.06 -0.89
CA VAL A 23 -1.18 24.79 -1.95
C VAL A 23 0.03 23.99 -2.42
N SER A 24 0.73 23.31 -1.51
CA SER A 24 1.89 22.47 -1.81
C SER A 24 1.94 21.19 -0.97
N GLU A 25 2.69 20.20 -1.45
CA GLU A 25 2.94 18.94 -0.73
C GLU A 25 3.75 19.18 0.55
N ASP A 26 4.76 20.07 0.50
CA ASP A 26 5.62 20.39 1.63
C ASP A 26 4.87 21.08 2.77
N GLU A 27 4.01 22.04 2.45
CA GLU A 27 3.16 22.71 3.43
C GLU A 27 2.22 21.71 4.11
N LEU A 28 1.56 20.85 3.32
CA LEU A 28 0.65 19.83 3.83
C LEU A 28 1.38 18.83 4.73
N ARG A 29 2.57 18.37 4.33
CA ARG A 29 3.40 17.47 5.13
C ARG A 29 3.80 18.13 6.46
N ARG A 30 4.23 19.39 6.45
CA ARG A 30 4.59 20.12 7.68
C ARG A 30 3.40 20.26 8.62
N HIS A 31 2.22 20.58 8.08
CA HIS A 31 0.99 20.71 8.85
C HIS A 31 0.60 19.38 9.51
N LEU A 32 0.61 18.28 8.75
CA LEU A 32 0.25 16.94 9.25
C LEU A 32 1.24 16.44 10.31
N SER A 33 2.53 16.70 10.12
CA SER A 33 3.54 16.39 11.14
C SER A 33 3.36 17.22 12.41
N ALA A 34 2.99 18.51 12.29
CA ALA A 34 2.73 19.38 13.43
C ALA A 34 1.48 18.97 14.23
N GLU A 35 0.48 18.38 13.57
CA GLU A 35 -0.70 17.79 14.22
C GLU A 35 -0.41 16.46 14.95
N GLY A 36 0.81 15.92 14.81
CA GLY A 36 1.22 14.68 15.46
C GLY A 36 0.93 13.40 14.66
N TYR A 37 0.64 13.52 13.36
CA TYR A 37 0.55 12.37 12.48
C TYR A 37 1.92 11.94 11.96
N TYR A 38 2.11 10.63 11.81
CA TYR A 38 3.24 10.08 11.06
C TYR A 38 2.88 10.02 9.57
N VAL A 39 3.59 10.76 8.73
CA VAL A 39 3.28 10.86 7.30
C VAL A 39 3.96 9.74 6.51
N PHE A 40 3.21 8.72 6.08
CA PHE A 40 3.74 7.64 5.24
C PHE A 40 3.88 8.06 3.78
N SER A 41 2.85 8.74 3.25
CA SER A 41 2.89 9.27 1.89
C SER A 41 1.93 10.42 1.74
N VAL A 42 2.34 11.40 0.95
CA VAL A 42 1.48 12.47 0.44
C VAL A 42 1.69 12.47 -1.06
N ALA A 43 0.60 12.43 -1.82
CA ALA A 43 0.68 12.48 -3.27
C ALA A 43 -0.48 13.30 -3.83
N PRO A 44 -0.25 14.12 -4.86
CA PRO A 44 -1.33 14.78 -5.56
C PRO A 44 -2.32 13.75 -6.09
N ARG A 45 -3.63 13.98 -5.96
CA ARG A 45 -4.68 13.06 -6.41
C ARG A 45 -4.54 12.69 -7.90
N ARG A 46 -4.04 13.63 -8.71
CA ARG A 46 -3.71 13.40 -10.13
C ARG A 46 -2.49 12.50 -10.32
N ALA A 47 -1.45 12.63 -9.48
CA ALA A 47 -0.26 11.79 -9.53
C ALA A 47 -0.53 10.35 -9.07
N ILE A 48 -1.55 10.13 -8.24
CA ILE A 48 -1.96 8.77 -7.83
C ILE A 48 -2.51 7.98 -9.01
N LYS A 49 -3.26 8.61 -9.92
CA LYS A 49 -3.68 7.97 -11.17
C LYS A 49 -2.48 7.53 -12.02
N VAL A 50 -1.41 8.33 -12.04
CA VAL A 50 -0.16 8.03 -12.75
C VAL A 50 0.66 6.93 -12.05
N ARG A 51 0.71 6.91 -10.71
CA ARG A 51 1.35 5.82 -9.94
C ARG A 51 0.59 4.49 -10.07
N LEU A 52 -0.73 4.53 -10.16
CA LEU A 52 -1.55 3.35 -10.43
C LEU A 52 -1.34 2.79 -11.85
N SER A 53 -0.97 3.62 -12.83
CA SER A 53 -0.66 3.19 -14.19
C SER A 53 0.81 2.80 -14.41
N GLY A 54 1.73 3.20 -13.52
CA GLY A 54 3.18 3.13 -13.75
C GLY A 54 3.98 2.16 -12.86
N GLY A 55 3.34 1.43 -11.95
CA GLY A 55 4.07 0.52 -11.05
C GLY A 55 3.36 0.28 -9.73
N GLY A 56 2.09 -0.11 -9.77
CA GLY A 56 1.44 -0.74 -8.62
C GLY A 56 2.09 -2.10 -8.33
N PRO A 57 1.87 -2.70 -7.13
CA PRO A 57 2.28 -4.08 -6.89
C PRO A 57 1.78 -4.94 -8.04
N GLN A 58 2.69 -5.72 -8.64
CA GLN A 58 2.39 -6.59 -9.77
C GLN A 58 1.11 -7.35 -9.45
N ARG A 59 0.01 -7.01 -10.14
CA ARG A 59 -1.27 -7.67 -9.92
C ARG A 59 -1.13 -9.07 -10.47
N ILE A 60 -1.04 -10.05 -9.58
CA ILE A 60 -1.05 -11.46 -9.95
C ILE A 60 -2.48 -11.76 -10.47
N PRO A 61 -2.64 -12.28 -11.69
CA PRO A 61 -3.92 -12.73 -12.21
C PRO A 61 -4.59 -13.71 -11.22
N ALA A 62 -5.90 -13.56 -11.02
CA ALA A 62 -6.63 -14.39 -10.06
C ALA A 62 -6.50 -15.90 -10.37
N ASP A 63 -6.52 -16.25 -11.66
CA ASP A 63 -6.36 -17.64 -12.11
C ASP A 63 -4.99 -18.20 -11.77
N GLU A 64 -3.93 -17.41 -11.95
CA GLU A 64 -2.56 -17.81 -11.62
C GLU A 64 -2.39 -18.00 -10.10
N PHE A 65 -2.97 -17.11 -9.30
CA PHE A 65 -3.00 -17.24 -7.84
C PHE A 65 -3.79 -18.48 -7.38
N LEU A 66 -4.89 -18.81 -8.06
CA LEU A 66 -5.74 -19.95 -7.73
C LEU A 66 -5.03 -21.27 -8.09
N ILE A 67 -4.38 -21.35 -9.25
CA ILE A 67 -3.55 -22.51 -9.63
C ILE A 67 -2.40 -22.68 -8.63
N PHE A 68 -1.69 -21.60 -8.28
CA PHE A 68 -0.63 -21.63 -7.28
C PHE A 68 -1.14 -22.19 -5.95
N ASN A 69 -2.28 -21.69 -5.44
CA ASN A 69 -2.84 -22.17 -4.18
C ASN A 69 -3.21 -23.66 -4.23
N GLN A 70 -3.74 -24.14 -5.36
CA GLN A 70 -4.05 -25.57 -5.52
C GLN A 70 -2.79 -26.44 -5.52
N GLN A 71 -1.73 -26.00 -6.19
CA GLN A 71 -0.43 -26.68 -6.20
C GLN A 71 0.19 -26.68 -4.81
N PHE A 72 0.19 -25.54 -4.12
CA PHE A 72 0.69 -25.40 -2.75
C PHE A 72 -0.04 -26.31 -1.78
N MET A 73 -1.37 -26.33 -1.83
CA MET A 73 -2.20 -27.17 -0.94
C MET A 73 -1.93 -28.67 -1.19
N THR A 74 -1.71 -29.06 -2.44
CA THR A 74 -1.35 -30.44 -2.81
C THR A 74 0.01 -30.84 -2.22
N LEU A 75 1.02 -29.97 -2.33
CA LEU A 75 2.35 -30.21 -1.74
C LEU A 75 2.32 -30.18 -0.21
N SER A 76 1.46 -29.34 0.39
CA SER A 76 1.26 -29.27 1.84
C SER A 76 0.68 -30.57 2.39
N LYS A 77 -0.29 -31.16 1.67
CA LYS A 77 -0.92 -32.43 2.05
C LYS A 77 -0.07 -33.68 1.78
N SER A 78 0.94 -33.62 0.92
CA SER A 78 1.78 -34.78 0.59
C SER A 78 2.81 -35.14 1.67
N GLY A 79 2.89 -34.36 2.76
CA GLY A 79 3.83 -34.59 3.85
C GLY A 79 5.28 -34.20 3.54
N LEU A 80 5.50 -33.49 2.42
CA LEU A 80 6.82 -32.96 2.06
C LEU A 80 7.16 -31.72 2.89
N PRO A 81 8.41 -31.58 3.39
CA PRO A 81 8.81 -30.43 4.18
C PRO A 81 8.89 -29.16 3.30
N LEU A 82 7.85 -28.32 3.37
CA LEU A 82 7.74 -27.06 2.62
C LEU A 82 8.64 -25.93 3.13
N GLN A 83 9.18 -26.05 4.35
CA GLN A 83 9.95 -24.99 5.00
C GLN A 83 11.24 -24.60 4.26
N LYS A 84 11.84 -25.51 3.46
CA LYS A 84 13.06 -25.20 2.71
C LYS A 84 12.83 -24.35 1.45
N SER A 85 11.58 -24.15 1.03
CA SER A 85 11.24 -23.43 -0.21
C SER A 85 10.74 -22.00 0.04
N LEU A 86 10.62 -21.60 1.31
CA LEU A 86 10.13 -20.28 1.75
C LEU A 86 11.24 -19.40 2.36
N GLU A 87 12.47 -19.91 2.46
CA GLU A 87 13.68 -19.13 2.77
C GLU A 87 14.29 -18.51 1.51
#